data_AF-A0AAV5WXA8-F1
#
_entry.id   AF-A0AAV5WXA8-F1
#
_cell.length_a   1.000
_cell.length_b   1.000
_cell.length_c   1.000
_cell.angle_alpha   90.00
_cell.angle_beta   90.00
_cell.angle_gamma   90.00
#
_symmetry.space_group_name_H-M   'P 1'
#
loop_
_entity.id
_entity.type
_entity.pdbx_description
1 polymer ?
#
loop_
_entity_poly.entity_id
_entity_poly.type
_entity_poly.pdbx_seq_one_letter_code
_entity_poly.pdbx_strand_id
1 'polypeptide(L)'
;SDMCKEMEYDDSPVVEEAVCKAEEVPEGGMHEVELRGRKILIVLDKGKYMAVNGLCAHYNYALKDGVYANGRIRCPLHGACFNMETGDIEDYPTFNGLHPFKVDRKGDDLVISTTENRLKSDRHTRPTWIRKTTGEKPIIIIGGGPSGQSLAENLRIEGSRTPIILMTKESIPPYDRVLLSK
;
A
#
# COMPACT_ATOMS: atom_id res chain seq x y z
N SER A 1 -6.40 19.54 16.84
CA SER A 1 -7.29 20.15 15.84
C SER A 1 -6.45 20.49 14.63
N ASP A 2 -6.96 20.17 13.44
CA ASP A 2 -6.38 20.45 12.11
C ASP A 2 -5.14 19.65 11.67
N MET A 3 -5.03 18.37 12.06
CA MET A 3 -4.00 17.44 11.54
C MET A 3 -4.54 16.32 10.64
N CYS A 4 -5.83 16.36 10.31
CA CYS A 4 -6.42 15.50 9.31
C CYS A 4 -7.09 16.40 8.27
N LYS A 5 -6.77 16.20 6.98
CA LYS A 5 -7.37 16.78 5.76
C LYS A 5 -6.47 17.73 4.98
N GLU A 6 -5.42 17.18 4.41
CA GLU A 6 -5.16 17.41 2.98
C GLU A 6 -4.93 16.02 2.36
N MET A 7 -5.99 15.22 2.32
CA MET A 7 -6.07 14.24 1.24
C MET A 7 -6.16 15.10 -0.02
N GLU A 8 -5.19 15.00 -0.93
CA GLU A 8 -5.31 15.61 -2.25
C GLU A 8 -6.69 15.23 -2.80
N TYR A 9 -7.54 16.24 -2.98
CA TYR A 9 -8.91 16.03 -3.46
C TYR A 9 -8.80 15.66 -4.94
N ASP A 10 -8.92 14.37 -5.22
CA ASP A 10 -8.92 13.85 -6.58
C ASP A 10 -10.24 14.22 -7.25
N ASP A 11 -10.18 15.19 -8.15
CA ASP A 11 -11.31 15.71 -8.92
C ASP A 11 -11.55 14.93 -10.22
N SER A 12 -10.77 13.88 -10.48
CA SER A 12 -10.96 13.07 -11.68
C SER A 12 -12.29 12.30 -11.63
N PRO A 13 -12.86 11.96 -12.80
CA PRO A 13 -14.15 11.29 -12.87
C PRO A 13 -14.19 10.01 -12.01
N VAL A 14 -15.31 9.82 -11.32
CA VAL A 14 -15.57 8.59 -10.57
C VAL A 14 -15.87 7.47 -11.56
N VAL A 15 -15.25 6.32 -11.33
CA VAL A 15 -15.49 5.06 -12.02
C VAL A 15 -16.24 4.15 -11.05
N GLU A 16 -17.47 3.77 -11.41
CA GLU A 16 -18.24 2.73 -10.74
C GLU A 16 -18.52 1.60 -11.72
N GLU A 17 -18.01 0.40 -11.44
CA GLU A 17 -18.12 -0.73 -12.35
C GLU A 17 -18.39 -2.03 -11.56
N ALA A 18 -19.33 -2.84 -12.04
CA ALA A 18 -19.56 -4.18 -11.52
C ALA A 18 -18.42 -5.09 -12.00
N VAL A 19 -17.77 -5.79 -11.07
CA VAL A 19 -16.52 -6.53 -11.35
C VAL A 19 -16.65 -8.05 -11.19
N CYS A 20 -17.59 -8.51 -10.36
CA CYS A 20 -17.91 -9.93 -10.18
C CYS A 20 -19.24 -10.09 -9.42
N LYS A 21 -19.73 -11.32 -9.30
CA LYS A 21 -20.86 -11.67 -8.43
C LYS A 21 -20.39 -11.86 -6.99
N ALA A 22 -21.27 -11.54 -6.04
CA ALA A 22 -21.01 -11.73 -4.61
C ALA A 22 -20.71 -13.20 -4.25
N GLU A 23 -21.26 -14.17 -4.98
CA GLU A 23 -21.02 -15.60 -4.75
C GLU A 23 -19.61 -16.06 -5.15
N GLU A 24 -18.91 -15.31 -6.00
CA GLU A 24 -17.54 -15.61 -6.41
C GLU A 24 -16.52 -15.29 -5.29
N VAL A 25 -16.94 -14.53 -4.28
CA VAL A 25 -16.14 -14.17 -3.10
C VAL A 25 -16.81 -14.72 -1.84
N PRO A 26 -16.67 -16.03 -1.55
CA PRO A 26 -17.24 -16.60 -0.34
C PRO A 26 -16.59 -16.02 0.92
N GLU A 27 -17.27 -16.14 2.05
CA GLU A 27 -16.76 -15.70 3.36
C GLU A 27 -15.43 -16.38 3.70
N GLY A 28 -14.43 -15.59 4.10
CA GLY A 28 -13.04 -16.00 4.30
C GLY A 28 -12.24 -16.23 3.01
N GLY A 29 -12.85 -16.05 1.84
CA GLY A 29 -12.25 -16.27 0.53
C GLY A 29 -11.60 -15.01 -0.06
N MET A 30 -10.77 -15.24 -1.07
CA MET A 30 -10.17 -14.19 -1.89
C MET A 30 -10.51 -14.42 -3.37
N HIS A 31 -10.69 -13.32 -4.11
CA HIS A 31 -10.98 -13.37 -5.54
C HIS A 31 -10.28 -12.23 -6.28
N GLU A 32 -9.56 -12.54 -7.36
CA GLU A 32 -8.92 -11.54 -8.22
C GLU A 32 -9.83 -11.20 -9.39
N VAL A 33 -10.13 -9.92 -9.56
CA VAL A 33 -10.89 -9.38 -10.69
C VAL A 33 -10.02 -8.44 -11.50
N GLU A 34 -10.47 -8.12 -12.71
CA GLU A 34 -9.87 -7.07 -13.53
C GLU A 34 -10.82 -5.88 -13.65
N LEU A 35 -10.31 -4.68 -13.40
CA LEU A 35 -10.99 -3.41 -13.63
C LEU A 35 -10.14 -2.55 -14.56
N ARG A 36 -10.53 -2.47 -15.84
CA ARG A 36 -9.84 -1.65 -16.86
C ARG A 36 -8.34 -1.93 -16.95
N GLY A 37 -7.95 -3.21 -17.01
CA GLY A 37 -6.56 -3.64 -17.07
C GLY A 37 -5.84 -3.68 -15.71
N ARG A 38 -6.54 -3.39 -14.61
CA ARG A 38 -5.98 -3.51 -13.25
C ARG A 38 -6.48 -4.75 -12.53
N LYS A 39 -5.54 -5.48 -11.96
CA LYS A 39 -5.86 -6.57 -11.05
C LYS A 39 -6.23 -6.02 -9.69
N ILE A 40 -7.38 -6.43 -9.17
CA ILE A 40 -7.88 -6.07 -7.85
C ILE A 40 -8.16 -7.36 -7.09
N LEU A 41 -7.62 -7.46 -5.87
CA LEU A 41 -7.89 -8.57 -4.96
C LEU A 41 -9.02 -8.16 -4.02
N ILE A 42 -10.12 -8.91 -4.04
CA ILE A 42 -11.27 -8.74 -3.16
C ILE A 42 -11.27 -9.86 -2.13
N VAL A 43 -11.56 -9.51 -0.87
CA VAL A 43 -11.73 -10.45 0.23
C VAL A 43 -13.03 -10.16 0.94
N LEU A 44 -13.75 -11.21 1.34
CA LEU A 44 -14.87 -11.11 2.27
C LEU A 44 -14.43 -11.68 3.62
N ASP A 45 -14.40 -10.83 4.66
CA ASP A 45 -14.13 -11.27 6.03
C ASP A 45 -15.11 -10.61 7.00
N LYS A 46 -15.74 -11.41 7.85
CA LYS A 46 -16.75 -11.02 8.85
C LYS A 46 -17.88 -10.21 8.22
N GLY A 47 -18.33 -10.62 7.02
CA GLY A 47 -19.40 -9.95 6.29
C GLY A 47 -19.01 -8.60 5.67
N LYS A 48 -17.73 -8.22 5.68
CA LYS A 48 -17.22 -6.99 5.07
C LYS A 48 -16.35 -7.30 3.85
N TYR A 49 -16.69 -6.71 2.72
CA TYR A 49 -15.83 -6.73 1.54
C TYR A 49 -14.69 -5.71 1.68
N MET A 50 -13.48 -6.14 1.34
CA MET A 50 -12.28 -5.32 1.26
C MET A 50 -11.64 -5.55 -0.10
N ALA A 51 -11.10 -4.50 -0.70
CA ALA A 51 -10.48 -4.59 -2.01
C ALA A 51 -9.20 -3.77 -2.05
N VAL A 52 -8.13 -4.34 -2.60
CA VAL A 52 -6.83 -3.68 -2.80
C VAL A 52 -6.25 -4.03 -4.17
N ASN A 53 -5.22 -3.32 -4.61
CA ASN A 53 -4.42 -3.75 -5.78
C ASN A 53 -4.02 -5.23 -5.65
N GLY A 54 -4.28 -6.02 -6.69
CA GLY A 54 -4.01 -7.47 -6.71
C GLY A 54 -2.54 -7.83 -6.91
N LEU A 55 -1.68 -6.85 -7.18
CA LEU A 55 -0.24 -7.04 -7.36
C LEU A 55 0.52 -6.45 -6.17
N CYS A 56 1.51 -7.20 -5.68
CA CYS A 56 2.36 -6.77 -4.58
C CYS A 56 3.15 -5.51 -4.96
N ALA A 57 3.10 -4.47 -4.12
CA ALA A 57 3.82 -3.21 -4.33
C ALA A 57 5.36 -3.33 -4.31
N HIS A 58 5.89 -4.52 -4.02
CA HIS A 58 7.32 -4.83 -4.06
C HIS A 58 7.79 -5.15 -5.49
N TYR A 59 7.38 -6.29 -6.05
CA TYR A 59 7.76 -6.74 -7.40
C TYR A 59 6.58 -7.25 -8.23
N ASN A 60 5.39 -6.69 -8.03
CA ASN A 60 4.19 -6.98 -8.81
C ASN A 60 3.81 -8.48 -8.86
N TYR A 61 4.18 -9.25 -7.84
CA TYR A 61 3.75 -10.64 -7.72
C TYR A 61 2.26 -10.69 -7.38
N ALA A 62 1.53 -11.67 -7.92
CA ALA A 62 0.09 -11.78 -7.72
C ALA A 62 -0.25 -12.13 -6.26
N LEU A 63 -1.04 -11.28 -5.60
CA LEU A 63 -1.41 -11.45 -4.20
C LEU A 63 -2.49 -12.50 -4.00
N LYS A 64 -3.24 -12.89 -5.05
CA LYS A 64 -4.17 -14.01 -4.99
C LYS A 64 -3.51 -15.34 -4.63
N ASP A 65 -2.21 -15.47 -4.91
CA ASP A 65 -1.39 -16.64 -4.55
C ASP A 65 -0.80 -16.53 -3.13
N GLY A 66 -1.14 -15.45 -2.41
CA GLY A 66 -0.69 -15.18 -1.05
C GLY A 66 -1.57 -15.80 0.03
N VAL A 67 -1.31 -15.38 1.27
CA VAL A 67 -2.06 -15.85 2.45
C VAL A 67 -2.77 -14.67 3.10
N TYR A 68 -4.10 -14.75 3.14
CA TYR A 68 -4.92 -13.84 3.91
C TYR A 68 -5.16 -14.38 5.33
N ALA A 69 -4.96 -13.53 6.34
CA ALA A 69 -5.33 -13.83 7.72
C ALA A 69 -5.51 -12.53 8.52
N ASN A 70 -6.60 -12.45 9.30
CA ASN A 70 -6.85 -11.36 10.25
C ASN A 70 -6.75 -9.96 9.62
N GLY A 71 -7.41 -9.73 8.48
CA GLY A 71 -7.39 -8.43 7.80
C GLY A 71 -6.08 -8.11 7.08
N ARG A 72 -5.15 -9.07 6.96
CA ARG A 72 -3.85 -8.88 6.32
C ARG A 72 -3.62 -9.86 5.18
N ILE A 73 -2.98 -9.39 4.11
CA ILE A 73 -2.52 -10.21 2.99
C ILE A 73 -1.00 -10.26 2.96
N ARG A 74 -0.43 -11.48 2.96
CA ARG A 74 1.02 -11.70 2.86
C ARG A 74 1.39 -12.23 1.48
N CYS A 75 2.28 -11.51 0.80
CA CYS A 75 2.84 -11.88 -0.49
C CYS A 75 3.70 -13.14 -0.34
N PRO A 76 3.51 -14.17 -1.20
CA PRO A 76 4.21 -15.44 -1.07
C PRO A 76 5.68 -15.37 -1.50
N LEU A 77 6.06 -14.36 -2.29
CA LEU A 77 7.41 -14.26 -2.86
C LEU A 77 8.46 -13.89 -1.79
N HIS A 78 8.28 -12.75 -1.12
CA HIS A 78 9.25 -12.23 -0.14
C HIS A 78 8.64 -11.91 1.23
N GLY A 79 7.36 -12.25 1.43
CA GLY A 79 6.70 -12.09 2.73
C GLY A 79 6.19 -10.69 3.06
N ALA A 80 6.24 -9.73 2.12
CA ALA A 80 5.63 -8.40 2.29
C ALA A 80 4.16 -8.54 2.73
N CYS A 81 3.77 -7.80 3.77
CA CYS A 81 2.43 -7.91 4.36
C CYS A 81 1.73 -6.57 4.32
N PHE A 82 0.43 -6.59 4.00
CA PHE A 82 -0.39 -5.40 3.83
C PHE A 82 -1.70 -5.50 4.59
N ASN A 83 -2.19 -4.37 5.06
CA ASN A 83 -3.53 -4.23 5.61
C ASN A 83 -4.56 -4.22 4.46
N MET A 84 -5.58 -5.08 4.50
CA MET A 84 -6.59 -5.16 3.44
C MET A 84 -7.60 -3.99 3.46
N GLU A 85 -7.74 -3.29 4.57
CA GLU A 85 -8.66 -2.13 4.65
C GLU A 85 -7.99 -0.85 4.19
N THR A 86 -6.77 -0.59 4.66
CA THR A 86 -6.08 0.68 4.38
C THR A 86 -5.09 0.57 3.23
N GLY A 87 -4.65 -0.65 2.90
CA GLY A 87 -3.55 -0.88 1.96
C GLY A 87 -2.16 -0.62 2.56
N ASP A 88 -2.06 -0.23 3.83
CA ASP A 88 -0.78 0.10 4.47
C ASP A 88 0.13 -1.11 4.63
N ILE A 89 1.42 -0.83 4.75
CA ILE A 89 2.47 -1.82 4.97
C ILE A 89 2.43 -2.27 6.43
N GLU A 90 2.27 -3.57 6.64
CA GLU A 90 2.29 -4.23 7.95
C GLU A 90 3.60 -5.00 8.17
N ASP A 91 4.27 -5.41 7.08
CA ASP A 91 5.58 -6.07 7.12
C ASP A 91 6.38 -5.78 5.82
N TYR A 92 7.68 -5.66 5.99
CA TYR A 92 8.67 -5.39 4.93
C TYR A 92 8.85 -6.62 4.02
N PRO A 93 9.50 -6.54 2.83
CA PRO A 93 10.46 -5.55 2.32
C PRO A 93 9.93 -4.41 1.46
N THR A 94 8.61 -4.23 1.33
CA THR A 94 8.06 -3.15 0.51
C THR A 94 8.27 -1.76 1.16
N PHE A 95 8.34 -0.72 0.32
CA PHE A 95 8.32 0.70 0.75
C PHE A 95 7.02 1.42 0.38
N ASN A 96 6.16 0.79 -0.43
CA ASN A 96 4.87 1.33 -0.84
C ASN A 96 3.74 0.42 -0.34
N GLY A 97 2.58 1.03 -0.04
CA GLY A 97 1.35 0.29 0.26
C GLY A 97 0.66 -0.23 -1.01
N LEU A 98 -0.49 -0.86 -0.82
CA LEU A 98 -1.46 -1.16 -1.87
C LEU A 98 -2.49 -0.04 -1.93
N HIS A 99 -3.05 0.23 -3.11
CA HIS A 99 -4.21 1.11 -3.18
C HIS A 99 -5.46 0.37 -2.71
N PRO A 100 -6.20 0.88 -1.71
CA PRO A 100 -7.49 0.35 -1.34
C PRO A 100 -8.59 0.87 -2.29
N PHE A 101 -9.56 0.01 -2.56
CA PHE A 101 -10.74 0.30 -3.37
C PHE A 101 -12.01 0.20 -2.53
N LYS A 102 -12.96 1.09 -2.77
CA LYS A 102 -14.30 0.95 -2.19
C LYS A 102 -15.03 -0.13 -2.97
N VAL A 103 -15.58 -1.11 -2.26
CA VAL A 103 -16.40 -2.18 -2.83
C VAL A 103 -17.75 -2.21 -2.12
N ASP A 104 -18.81 -2.10 -2.91
CA ASP A 104 -20.20 -2.14 -2.44
C ASP A 104 -20.94 -3.29 -3.13
N ARG A 105 -21.80 -4.00 -2.39
CA ARG A 105 -22.71 -4.99 -2.98
C ARG A 105 -23.99 -4.28 -3.46
N LYS A 106 -24.30 -4.40 -4.75
CA LYS A 106 -25.56 -3.91 -5.35
C LYS A 106 -26.33 -5.12 -5.91
N GLY A 107 -27.28 -5.65 -5.13
CA GLY A 107 -27.97 -6.89 -5.48
C GLY A 107 -27.01 -8.08 -5.41
N ASP A 108 -26.79 -8.75 -6.54
CA ASP A 108 -25.85 -9.87 -6.64
C ASP A 108 -24.46 -9.45 -7.16
N ASP A 109 -24.29 -8.20 -7.57
CA ASP A 109 -23.04 -7.69 -8.11
C ASP A 109 -22.19 -7.01 -7.01
N LEU A 110 -20.88 -7.23 -7.08
CA LEU A 110 -19.90 -6.40 -6.38
C LEU A 110 -19.45 -5.28 -7.31
N VAL A 111 -19.59 -4.06 -6.84
CA VAL A 111 -19.28 -2.84 -7.58
C VAL A 111 -18.10 -2.14 -6.91
N ILE A 112 -17.07 -1.86 -7.69
CA ILE A 112 -15.94 -1.05 -7.24
C ILE A 112 -16.17 0.41 -7.61
N SER A 113 -15.95 1.30 -6.65
CA SER A 113 -16.02 2.76 -6.81
C SER A 113 -14.63 3.36 -6.58
N THR A 114 -14.10 4.05 -7.58
CA THR A 114 -12.77 4.67 -7.57
C THR A 114 -12.73 5.89 -8.51
N THR A 115 -11.56 6.46 -8.77
CA THR A 115 -11.37 7.59 -9.69
C THR A 115 -10.46 7.20 -10.85
N GLU A 116 -10.60 7.87 -12.00
CA GLU A 116 -9.72 7.64 -13.15
C GLU A 116 -8.24 7.83 -12.81
N ASN A 117 -7.88 8.79 -11.94
CA ASN A 117 -6.49 8.98 -11.53
C ASN A 117 -5.96 7.81 -10.70
N ARG A 118 -6.77 7.23 -9.80
CA ARG A 118 -6.39 6.01 -9.06
C ARG A 118 -6.17 4.82 -9.98
N LEU A 119 -6.86 4.79 -11.13
CA LEU A 119 -6.66 3.78 -12.17
C LEU A 119 -5.41 4.03 -13.05
N LYS A 120 -4.63 5.10 -12.85
CA LYS A 120 -3.39 5.36 -13.63
C LYS A 120 -2.10 4.89 -12.97
N SER A 121 -2.05 4.76 -11.64
CA SER A 121 -0.84 4.29 -10.92
C SER A 121 -1.12 3.10 -10.02
N ASP A 122 -0.30 2.05 -10.10
CA ASP A 122 -0.33 0.93 -9.12
C ASP A 122 0.37 1.27 -7.80
N ARG A 123 1.08 2.40 -7.75
CA ARG A 123 1.93 2.78 -6.62
C ARG A 123 1.15 3.62 -5.63
N HIS A 124 0.95 3.10 -4.43
CA HIS A 124 0.46 3.84 -3.29
C HIS A 124 1.65 4.37 -2.48
N THR A 125 2.11 5.57 -2.84
CA THR A 125 3.16 6.27 -2.09
C THR A 125 2.58 6.86 -0.83
N ARG A 126 3.29 6.76 0.28
CA ARG A 126 2.88 7.34 1.57
C ARG A 126 3.32 8.82 1.61
N PRO A 127 2.40 9.79 1.44
CA PRO A 127 2.79 11.19 1.39
C PRO A 127 3.25 11.65 2.78
N THR A 128 4.20 12.59 2.81
CA THR A 128 4.54 13.36 4.01
C THR A 128 4.28 14.84 3.74
N TRP A 129 3.68 15.53 4.71
CA TRP A 129 3.43 16.98 4.63
C TRP A 129 4.56 17.82 5.25
N ILE A 130 5.66 17.18 5.66
CA ILE A 130 6.79 17.87 6.29
C ILE A 130 7.63 18.60 5.24
N ARG A 131 7.42 19.92 5.13
CA ARG A 131 8.16 20.79 4.20
C ARG A 131 9.41 21.45 4.80
N LYS A 132 9.52 21.51 6.13
CA LYS A 132 10.62 22.21 6.82
C LYS A 132 11.03 21.51 8.11
N THR A 133 12.33 21.28 8.25
CA THR A 133 12.95 20.71 9.44
C THR A 133 13.11 21.72 10.58
N THR A 134 13.25 21.22 11.81
CA THR A 134 13.60 22.02 12.99
C THR A 134 15.09 22.34 13.02
N GLY A 135 15.50 23.23 13.94
CA GLY A 135 16.91 23.53 14.24
C GLY A 135 17.52 22.61 15.31
N GLU A 136 16.87 21.48 15.60
CA GLU A 136 17.34 20.53 16.61
C GLU A 136 18.55 19.73 16.12
N LYS A 137 19.21 19.03 17.04
CA LYS A 137 20.29 18.09 16.69
C LYS A 137 19.74 16.98 15.77
N PRO A 138 20.49 16.57 14.73
CA PRO A 138 20.01 15.57 13.78
C PRO A 138 19.91 14.18 14.39
N ILE A 139 18.94 13.40 13.91
CA ILE A 139 18.94 11.95 14.04
C ILE A 139 19.93 11.40 13.01
N ILE A 140 20.94 10.66 13.45
CA ILE A 140 21.92 10.02 12.58
C ILE A 140 21.54 8.55 12.42
N ILE A 141 21.27 8.14 11.18
CA ILE A 141 21.01 6.75 10.81
C ILE A 141 22.26 6.20 10.14
N ILE A 142 22.82 5.10 10.66
CA ILE A 142 24.03 4.47 10.11
C ILE A 142 23.62 3.24 9.30
N GLY A 143 23.96 3.23 8.01
CA GLY A 143 23.67 2.15 7.06
C GLY A 143 22.57 2.47 6.06
N GLY A 144 22.87 2.36 4.75
CA GLY A 144 21.93 2.60 3.65
C GLY A 144 21.13 1.37 3.20
N GLY A 145 20.85 0.44 4.11
CA GLY A 145 20.03 -0.73 3.81
C GLY A 145 18.52 -0.44 3.93
N PRO A 146 17.67 -1.44 3.61
CA PRO A 146 16.21 -1.32 3.74
C PRO A 146 15.76 -0.80 5.11
N SER A 147 16.36 -1.29 6.20
CA SER A 147 16.03 -0.84 7.56
C SER A 147 16.33 0.64 7.80
N GLY A 148 17.46 1.14 7.26
CA GLY A 148 17.83 2.56 7.39
C GLY A 148 16.89 3.46 6.60
N GLN A 149 16.49 3.03 5.40
CA GLN A 149 15.51 3.72 4.59
C GLN A 149 14.12 3.74 5.24
N SER A 150 13.66 2.58 5.71
CA SER A 150 12.38 2.43 6.41
C SER A 150 12.27 3.32 7.65
N LEU A 151 13.34 3.41 8.44
CA LEU A 151 13.38 4.31 9.59
C LEU A 151 13.29 5.78 9.16
N ALA A 152 14.08 6.18 8.16
CA ALA A 152 14.07 7.55 7.67
C ALA A 152 12.68 7.96 7.12
N GLU A 153 12.03 7.05 6.41
CA GLU A 153 10.69 7.25 5.84
C GLU A 153 9.62 7.32 6.92
N ASN A 154 9.58 6.36 7.84
CA ASN A 154 8.57 6.32 8.91
C ASN A 154 8.69 7.53 9.84
N LEU A 155 9.91 8.00 10.17
CA LEU A 155 10.09 9.23 10.93
C LEU A 155 9.38 10.42 10.26
N ARG A 156 9.42 10.52 8.92
CA ARG A 156 8.76 11.61 8.18
C ARG A 156 7.25 11.40 8.05
N ILE A 157 6.79 10.17 7.89
CA ILE A 157 5.37 9.83 7.81
C ILE A 157 4.68 10.09 9.16
N GLU A 158 5.34 9.74 10.27
CA GLU A 158 4.85 9.99 11.63
C GLU A 158 4.96 11.47 12.05
N GLY A 159 5.46 12.34 11.17
CA GLY A 159 5.46 13.79 11.35
C GLY A 159 6.69 14.34 12.06
N SER A 160 7.77 13.57 12.24
CA SER A 160 9.02 14.10 12.76
C SER A 160 9.58 15.17 11.84
N ARG A 161 9.92 16.31 12.43
CA ARG A 161 10.54 17.46 11.76
C ARG A 161 12.03 17.56 12.05
N THR A 162 12.58 16.72 12.91
CA THR A 162 14.01 16.71 13.24
C THR A 162 14.85 16.43 12.00
N PRO A 163 15.98 17.12 11.77
CA PRO A 163 16.88 16.78 10.67
C PRO A 163 17.30 15.31 10.73
N ILE A 164 17.32 14.63 9.58
CA ILE A 164 17.76 13.23 9.48
C ILE A 164 19.00 13.20 8.59
N ILE A 165 20.08 12.62 9.09
CA ILE A 165 21.32 12.38 8.33
C ILE A 165 21.49 10.88 8.19
N LEU A 166 21.47 10.40 6.95
CA LEU A 166 21.77 9.01 6.65
C LEU A 166 23.25 8.89 6.26
N MET A 167 24.01 8.16 7.07
CA MET A 167 25.43 7.88 6.84
C MET A 167 25.59 6.47 6.30
N THR A 168 26.03 6.35 5.05
CA THR A 168 26.31 5.07 4.40
C THR A 168 27.68 5.09 3.75
N LYS A 169 28.33 3.93 3.62
CA LYS A 169 29.56 3.77 2.84
C LYS A 169 29.28 3.82 1.33
N GLU A 170 28.04 3.58 0.94
CA GLU A 170 27.63 3.49 -0.46
C GLU A 170 27.53 4.88 -1.09
N SER A 171 27.91 4.97 -2.36
CA SER A 171 27.79 6.20 -3.15
C SER A 171 26.40 6.41 -3.74
N ILE A 172 25.46 5.48 -3.49
CA ILE A 172 24.09 5.52 -4.00
C ILE A 172 23.08 5.68 -2.85
N PRO A 173 21.89 6.23 -3.13
CA PRO A 173 20.79 6.23 -2.17
C PRO A 173 20.45 4.81 -1.69
N PRO A 174 19.82 4.67 -0.50
CA PRO A 174 19.32 3.38 -0.05
C PRO A 174 18.42 2.72 -1.08
N TYR A 175 18.54 1.41 -1.16
CA TYR A 175 17.88 0.61 -2.17
C TYR A 175 17.48 -0.73 -1.58
N ASP A 176 16.50 -1.33 -2.23
CA ASP A 176 16.07 -2.69 -1.93
C ASP A 176 17.16 -3.69 -2.33
N ARG A 177 17.57 -4.53 -1.38
CA ARG A 177 18.64 -5.52 -1.56
C ARG A 177 18.16 -6.94 -1.70
N VAL A 178 16.83 -7.18 -1.71
CA VAL A 178 16.28 -8.55 -1.75
C VAL A 178 16.76 -9.34 -2.98
N LEU A 179 17.03 -8.66 -4.11
CA LEU A 179 17.55 -9.29 -5.33
C LEU A 179 19.09 -9.42 -5.37
N LEU A 180 19.82 -8.83 -4.43
CA LEU A 180 21.25 -9.04 -4.34
C LEU A 180 21.49 -10.33 -3.54
N SER A 181 22.03 -11.34 -4.24
CA SER A 181 22.50 -12.58 -3.63
C SER A 181 23.37 -12.28 -2.40
N LYS A 182 23.17 -13.07 -1.34
CA LYS A 182 24.09 -13.16 -0.20
C LYS A 182 25.54 -13.31 -0.66
#